data_AF-A0A483R4R0-F1
#
_entry.id   AF-A0A483R4R0-F1
#
_cell.length_a   1.000
_cell.length_b   1.000
_cell.length_c   1.000
_cell.angle_alpha   90.00
_cell.angle_beta   90.00
_cell.angle_gamma   90.00
#
_symmetry.space_group_name_H-M   'P 1'
#
loop_
_entity.id
_entity.type
_entity.pdbx_description
1 polymer ?
#
loop_
_entity_poly.entity_id
_entity_poly.type
_entity_poly.pdbx_seq_one_letter_code
_entity_poly.pdbx_strand_id
1 'polypeptide(L)'
;MAWLGVPFKLLEGVDDSISLSVHALPNIVLKSSDSDYTSLWITALVSIIAGLIPAGIAYYTFVQNSKNIKVERLDQQDFLKKERGEQQRFLREERATQIINSEKDRKSQAEIAKINFNMQVLSVNRQVWINNIRDLISEYISIAPEIYAAQHDFMNKQVFYNDVANKRLEVINSGHDSKSLTDAYNSAALDVENAMLKVREYRVKEKYLSSKIKLMLNPKEEWYSKVVSVLVEINKIINSLNTSNLSPNASVQQHFYNKLDNLMICTQDLLKYEWERVKKGQ
;
A
#
# COMPACT_ATOMS: atom_id res chain seq x y z
N MET A 1 12.88 -28.89 42.33
CA MET A 1 12.85 -27.57 41.69
C MET A 1 11.87 -26.70 42.48
N ALA A 2 12.13 -26.37 43.74
CA ALA A 2 13.09 -25.36 44.20
C ALA A 2 12.87 -24.01 43.49
N TRP A 3 12.30 -23.01 44.18
CA TRP A 3 13.08 -21.96 44.86
C TRP A 3 12.19 -20.76 45.21
N LEU A 4 12.32 -20.29 46.46
CA LEU A 4 12.35 -18.91 46.97
C LEU A 4 12.19 -19.07 48.49
N GLY A 5 13.07 -18.68 49.39
CA GLY A 5 14.27 -17.87 49.37
C GLY A 5 14.60 -17.64 50.85
N VAL A 6 15.72 -18.19 51.28
CA VAL A 6 16.35 -18.18 52.64
C VAL A 6 16.99 -16.79 52.91
N PRO A 7 17.45 -16.37 54.12
CA PRO A 7 17.42 -16.99 55.47
C PRO A 7 16.96 -16.07 56.63
N PHE A 8 16.42 -16.66 57.72
CA PHE A 8 16.96 -16.36 59.05
C PHE A 8 17.23 -17.68 59.78
N LYS A 9 18.39 -17.77 60.43
CA LYS A 9 19.02 -18.98 60.96
C LYS A 9 18.32 -19.50 62.23
N LEU A 10 18.08 -20.81 62.26
CA LEU A 10 18.06 -21.60 63.50
C LEU A 10 19.50 -21.76 64.00
N LEU A 11 19.76 -21.31 65.23
CA LEU A 11 20.75 -21.76 66.21
C LEU A 11 20.26 -21.12 67.52
N GLU A 12 19.48 -21.81 68.36
CA GLU A 12 19.90 -22.87 69.28
C GLU A 12 21.20 -22.55 70.05
N GLY A 13 21.00 -22.26 71.34
CA GLY A 13 22.03 -22.09 72.37
C GLY A 13 22.36 -20.63 72.64
N VAL A 14 22.40 -20.10 73.87
CA VAL A 14 22.39 -20.64 75.23
C VAL A 14 22.11 -19.43 76.15
N ASP A 15 21.35 -19.67 77.22
CA ASP A 15 21.24 -18.91 78.49
C ASP A 15 20.87 -17.41 78.50
N ASP A 16 19.70 -17.11 79.09
CA ASP A 16 19.70 -16.64 80.48
C ASP A 16 18.27 -16.50 81.04
N SER A 17 17.89 -17.45 81.91
CA SER A 17 17.00 -17.27 83.07
C SER A 17 15.55 -16.79 82.82
N ILE A 18 14.48 -17.39 83.34
CA ILE A 18 14.27 -17.84 84.71
C ILE A 18 13.25 -18.99 84.69
N SER A 19 13.68 -20.09 85.27
CA SER A 19 12.87 -21.22 85.73
C SER A 19 11.70 -20.78 86.61
N LEU A 20 10.56 -21.49 86.52
CA LEU A 20 9.91 -21.91 87.75
C LEU A 20 9.36 -23.33 87.59
N SER A 21 10.21 -24.29 87.98
CA SER A 21 9.78 -25.60 88.46
C SER A 21 9.00 -25.39 89.76
N VAL A 22 7.71 -25.71 89.75
CA VAL A 22 6.95 -25.89 91.00
C VAL A 22 6.96 -27.39 91.31
N HIS A 23 8.10 -27.87 91.80
CA HIS A 23 8.15 -29.14 92.52
C HIS A 23 7.96 -28.83 94.00
N ALA A 24 6.80 -29.26 94.53
CA ALA A 24 6.40 -29.25 95.93
C ALA A 24 6.27 -27.87 96.61
N LEU A 25 5.02 -27.44 96.77
CA LEU A 25 4.61 -26.52 97.82
C LEU A 25 3.67 -27.27 98.80
N PRO A 26 3.72 -26.89 100.09
CA PRO A 26 3.53 -27.78 101.22
C PRO A 26 2.08 -28.20 101.45
N ASN A 27 1.92 -29.29 102.16
CA ASN A 27 0.64 -29.77 102.67
C ASN A 27 0.07 -28.75 103.67
N ILE A 28 -0.83 -27.88 103.22
CA ILE A 28 -1.54 -26.95 104.10
C ILE A 28 -2.69 -27.72 104.73
N VAL A 29 -2.43 -28.30 105.90
CA VAL A 29 -3.46 -28.86 106.78
C VAL A 29 -4.21 -27.68 107.39
N LEU A 30 -5.37 -27.34 106.82
CA LEU A 30 -6.36 -26.52 107.50
C LEU A 30 -7.11 -27.41 108.48
N LYS A 31 -6.69 -27.41 109.76
CA LYS A 31 -7.51 -27.91 110.85
C LYS A 31 -8.70 -26.97 111.02
N SER A 32 -9.88 -27.45 110.66
CA SER A 32 -11.15 -26.83 111.04
C SER A 32 -11.52 -27.26 112.46
N SER A 33 -11.18 -26.44 113.44
CA SER A 33 -11.91 -26.34 114.71
C SER A 33 -11.84 -24.90 115.19
N ASP A 34 -12.72 -24.07 114.63
CA ASP A 34 -13.58 -23.15 115.36
C ASP A 34 -14.30 -22.27 114.34
N SER A 35 -15.62 -22.19 114.47
CA SER A 35 -16.54 -21.57 113.53
C SER A 35 -16.37 -20.05 113.52
N ASP A 36 -15.89 -19.49 112.40
CA ASP A 36 -15.97 -18.06 112.14
C ASP A 36 -16.47 -17.79 110.72
N TYR A 37 -17.79 -17.58 110.59
CA TYR A 37 -18.52 -17.44 109.32
C TYR A 37 -18.40 -16.04 108.70
N THR A 38 -17.53 -15.17 109.23
CA THR A 38 -17.38 -13.77 108.80
C THR A 38 -16.49 -13.59 107.56
N SER A 39 -15.54 -14.51 107.29
CA SER A 39 -14.60 -14.38 106.16
C SER A 39 -15.15 -14.85 104.80
N LEU A 40 -16.00 -15.89 104.79
CA LEU A 40 -16.56 -16.47 103.55
C LEU A 40 -17.44 -15.47 102.79
N TRP A 41 -18.27 -14.71 103.52
CA TRP A 41 -19.13 -13.68 102.94
C TRP A 41 -18.34 -12.50 102.39
N ILE A 42 -17.26 -12.09 103.06
CA ILE A 42 -16.38 -11.01 102.58
C ILE A 42 -15.65 -11.46 101.31
N THR A 43 -15.11 -12.68 101.25
CA THR A 43 -14.45 -13.21 100.06
C THR A 43 -15.43 -13.44 98.89
N ALA A 44 -16.66 -13.87 99.18
CA ALA A 44 -17.72 -13.98 98.18
C ALA A 44 -18.14 -12.59 97.65
N LEU A 45 -18.25 -11.59 98.51
CA LEU A 45 -18.65 -10.24 98.12
C LEU A 45 -17.54 -9.51 97.36
N VAL A 46 -16.27 -9.67 97.76
CA VAL A 46 -15.10 -9.15 97.04
C VAL A 46 -14.94 -9.80 95.67
N SER A 47 -15.16 -11.12 95.54
CA SER A 47 -15.07 -11.80 94.23
C SER A 47 -16.21 -11.41 93.29
N ILE A 48 -17.42 -11.16 93.81
CA ILE A 48 -18.54 -10.60 93.05
C ILE A 48 -18.20 -9.19 92.56
N ILE A 49 -17.69 -8.30 93.43
CA ILE A 49 -17.30 -6.93 93.03
C ILE A 49 -16.12 -6.96 92.04
N ALA A 50 -15.12 -7.80 92.29
CA ALA A 50 -13.96 -7.97 91.41
C ALA A 50 -14.31 -8.59 90.05
N GLY A 51 -15.42 -9.34 89.94
CA GLY A 51 -15.97 -9.80 88.67
C GLY A 51 -16.88 -8.75 87.99
N LEU A 52 -17.63 -7.97 88.77
CA LEU A 52 -18.56 -6.95 88.26
C LEU A 52 -17.86 -5.75 87.63
N ILE A 53 -16.70 -5.33 88.14
CA ILE A 53 -15.95 -4.19 87.56
C ILE A 53 -15.43 -4.53 86.16
N PRO A 54 -14.70 -5.64 85.92
CA PRO A 54 -14.32 -6.07 84.58
C PRO A 54 -15.51 -6.36 83.67
N ALA A 55 -16.58 -6.96 84.19
CA ALA A 55 -17.81 -7.20 83.43
C ALA A 55 -18.49 -5.90 82.98
N GLY A 56 -18.51 -4.88 83.84
CA GLY A 56 -19.04 -3.55 83.53
C GLY A 56 -18.19 -2.82 82.48
N ILE A 57 -16.87 -2.88 82.59
CA ILE A 57 -15.93 -2.30 81.61
C ILE A 57 -16.07 -3.03 80.25
N ALA A 58 -16.17 -4.37 80.28
CA ALA A 58 -16.38 -5.19 79.09
C ALA A 58 -17.73 -4.89 78.41
N TYR A 59 -18.81 -4.73 79.19
CA TYR A 59 -20.12 -4.35 78.65
C TYR A 59 -20.08 -2.96 78.03
N TYR A 60 -19.49 -1.97 78.71
CA TYR A 60 -19.36 -0.61 78.19
C TYR A 60 -18.55 -0.57 76.88
N THR A 61 -17.40 -1.25 76.84
CA THR A 61 -16.58 -1.36 75.62
C THR A 61 -17.30 -2.12 74.50
N PHE A 62 -18.06 -3.17 74.82
CA PHE A 62 -18.86 -3.89 73.82
C PHE A 62 -19.98 -3.02 73.24
N VAL A 63 -20.67 -2.23 74.07
CA VAL A 63 -21.73 -1.30 73.62
C VAL A 63 -21.13 -0.17 72.77
N GLN A 64 -19.98 0.39 73.16
CA GLN A 64 -19.31 1.43 72.37
C GLN A 64 -18.75 0.89 71.04
N ASN A 65 -18.12 -0.29 71.05
CA ASN A 65 -17.69 -0.95 69.82
C ASN A 65 -18.88 -1.31 68.92
N SER A 66 -20.00 -1.78 69.48
CA SER A 66 -21.21 -2.07 68.70
C SER A 66 -21.75 -0.83 67.98
N LYS A 67 -21.70 0.34 68.64
CA LYS A 67 -22.07 1.62 68.03
C LYS A 67 -21.07 2.02 66.93
N ASN A 68 -19.77 1.97 67.21
CA ASN A 68 -18.73 2.31 66.24
C ASN A 68 -18.78 1.40 65.00
N ILE A 69 -18.97 0.09 65.19
CA ILE A 69 -19.11 -0.90 64.12
C ILE A 69 -20.34 -0.60 63.24
N LYS A 70 -21.44 -0.12 63.81
CA LYS A 70 -22.62 0.25 63.02
C LYS A 70 -22.37 1.48 62.15
N VAL A 71 -21.72 2.50 62.71
CA VAL A 71 -21.35 3.72 61.98
C VAL A 71 -20.38 3.37 60.86
N GLU A 72 -19.33 2.60 61.15
CA GLU A 72 -18.34 2.17 60.17
C GLU A 72 -18.97 1.34 59.03
N ARG A 73 -19.94 0.47 59.32
CA ARG A 73 -20.68 -0.29 58.28
C ARG A 73 -21.51 0.62 57.38
N LEU A 74 -22.14 1.65 57.93
CA LEU A 74 -22.91 2.61 57.14
C LEU A 74 -21.99 3.43 56.22
N ASP A 75 -20.85 3.89 56.76
CA ASP A 75 -19.85 4.62 56.00
C ASP A 75 -19.22 3.75 54.90
N GLN A 76 -18.90 2.48 55.19
CA GLN A 76 -18.44 1.51 54.20
C GLN A 76 -19.47 1.26 53.10
N GLN A 77 -20.76 1.15 53.44
CA GLN A 77 -21.82 0.98 52.44
C GLN A 77 -21.97 2.21 51.54
N ASP A 78 -21.84 3.41 52.09
CA ASP A 78 -21.92 4.65 51.32
C ASP A 78 -20.68 4.83 50.42
N PHE A 79 -19.49 4.53 50.94
CA PHE A 79 -18.24 4.51 50.18
C PHE A 79 -18.32 3.53 48.99
N LEU A 80 -18.70 2.28 49.23
CA LEU A 80 -18.82 1.26 48.19
C LEU A 80 -19.90 1.58 47.15
N LYS A 81 -20.92 2.36 47.50
CA LYS A 81 -21.93 2.84 46.54
C LYS A 81 -21.37 3.97 45.66
N LYS A 82 -20.66 4.93 46.26
CA LYS A 82 -20.00 6.02 45.53
C LYS A 82 -18.94 5.49 44.57
N GLU A 83 -18.04 4.63 45.06
CA GLU A 83 -16.97 4.04 44.25
C GLU A 83 -17.52 3.23 43.07
N ARG A 84 -18.54 2.40 43.29
CA ARG A 84 -19.20 1.67 42.18
C ARG A 84 -19.83 2.62 41.15
N GLY A 85 -20.40 3.74 41.60
CA GLY A 85 -20.94 4.76 40.72
C GLY A 85 -19.88 5.42 39.85
N GLU A 86 -18.73 5.76 40.45
CA GLU A 86 -17.58 6.34 39.76
C GLU A 86 -16.93 5.34 38.79
N GLN A 87 -16.71 4.08 39.21
CA GLN A 87 -16.22 3.01 38.34
C GLN A 87 -17.14 2.78 37.14
N GLN A 88 -18.46 2.77 37.34
CA GLN A 88 -19.41 2.63 36.23
C GLN A 88 -19.37 3.82 35.26
N ARG A 89 -19.15 5.04 35.76
CA ARG A 89 -18.98 6.22 34.89
C ARG A 89 -17.69 6.13 34.09
N PHE A 90 -16.58 5.84 34.75
CA PHE A 90 -15.28 5.64 34.11
C PHE A 90 -15.34 4.58 33.01
N LEU A 91 -15.91 3.40 33.30
CA LEU A 91 -16.07 2.32 32.31
C LEU A 91 -16.94 2.72 31.12
N ARG A 92 -17.97 3.56 31.33
CA ARG A 92 -18.82 4.06 30.22
C ARG A 92 -18.07 5.04 29.35
N GLU A 93 -17.33 5.97 29.95
CA GLU A 93 -16.50 6.95 29.25
C GLU A 93 -15.37 6.27 28.47
N GLU A 94 -14.74 5.25 29.05
CA GLU A 94 -13.70 4.45 28.41
C GLU A 94 -14.25 3.69 27.19
N ARG A 95 -15.39 3.01 27.33
CA ARG A 95 -16.07 2.34 26.20
C ARG A 95 -16.51 3.32 25.13
N ALA A 96 -17.05 4.48 25.49
CA ALA A 96 -17.45 5.50 24.53
C ALA A 96 -16.24 5.99 23.72
N THR A 97 -15.13 6.27 24.41
CA THR A 97 -13.87 6.68 23.78
C THR A 97 -13.30 5.57 22.89
N GLN A 98 -13.38 4.32 23.34
CA GLN A 98 -12.94 3.15 22.58
C GLN A 98 -13.76 2.95 21.30
N ILE A 99 -15.08 3.13 21.36
CA ILE A 99 -15.95 3.07 20.19
C ILE A 99 -15.62 4.20 19.20
N ILE A 100 -15.45 5.44 19.70
CA ILE A 100 -15.09 6.60 18.86
C ILE A 100 -13.74 6.38 18.18
N ASN A 101 -12.72 5.90 18.92
CA ASN A 101 -11.41 5.60 18.37
C ASN A 101 -11.48 4.46 17.35
N SER A 102 -12.20 3.37 17.65
CA SER A 102 -12.41 2.27 16.73
C SER A 102 -13.11 2.70 15.44
N GLU A 103 -14.11 3.60 15.53
CA GLU A 103 -14.79 4.13 14.35
C GLU A 103 -13.88 5.01 13.50
N LYS A 104 -13.05 5.87 14.14
CA LYS A 104 -12.03 6.66 13.45
C LYS A 104 -11.00 5.77 12.76
N ASP A 105 -10.52 4.72 13.43
CA ASP A 105 -9.57 3.77 12.87
C ASP A 105 -10.17 3.03 11.67
N ARG A 106 -11.44 2.59 11.76
CA ARG A 106 -12.14 1.95 10.64
C ARG A 106 -12.29 2.89 9.44
N LYS A 107 -12.62 4.17 9.68
CA LYS A 107 -12.73 5.17 8.59
C LYS A 107 -11.37 5.39 7.92
N SER A 108 -10.32 5.57 8.72
CA SER A 108 -8.93 5.71 8.22
C SER A 108 -8.50 4.49 7.41
N GLN A 109 -8.75 3.27 7.91
CA GLN A 109 -8.45 2.03 7.18
C GLN A 109 -9.23 1.92 5.87
N ALA A 110 -10.49 2.32 5.84
CA ALA A 110 -11.30 2.34 4.62
C ALA A 110 -10.76 3.34 3.58
N GLU A 111 -10.33 4.52 4.02
CA GLU A 111 -9.71 5.53 3.15
C GLU A 111 -8.37 5.04 2.59
N ILE A 112 -7.50 4.47 3.45
CA ILE A 112 -6.23 3.87 3.05
C ILE A 112 -6.47 2.74 2.04
N ALA A 113 -7.43 1.85 2.30
CA ALA A 113 -7.77 0.77 1.38
C ALA A 113 -8.26 1.29 0.02
N LYS A 114 -9.08 2.35 0.01
CA LYS A 114 -9.55 2.99 -1.22
C LYS A 114 -8.41 3.63 -2.01
N ILE A 115 -7.50 4.33 -1.33
CA ILE A 115 -6.32 4.94 -1.96
C ILE A 115 -5.42 3.85 -2.55
N ASN A 116 -5.13 2.80 -1.79
CA ASN A 116 -4.33 1.65 -2.25
C ASN A 116 -4.97 0.95 -3.45
N PHE A 117 -6.28 0.69 -3.40
CA PHE A 117 -7.00 0.10 -4.52
C PHE A 117 -6.91 0.96 -5.78
N ASN A 118 -7.18 2.28 -5.66
CA ASN A 118 -7.09 3.20 -6.79
C ASN A 118 -5.66 3.27 -7.36
N MET A 119 -4.64 3.34 -6.50
CA MET A 119 -3.23 3.32 -6.92
C MET A 119 -2.89 2.03 -7.66
N GLN A 120 -3.36 0.87 -7.17
CA GLN A 120 -3.14 -0.41 -7.83
C GLN A 120 -3.81 -0.47 -9.20
N VAL A 121 -5.09 -0.06 -9.31
CA VAL A 121 -5.81 -0.03 -10.58
C VAL A 121 -5.14 0.91 -11.58
N LEU A 122 -4.76 2.13 -11.16
CA LEU A 122 -4.07 3.09 -12.00
C LEU A 122 -2.70 2.57 -12.46
N SER A 123 -1.93 1.98 -11.55
CA SER A 123 -0.62 1.39 -11.84
C SER A 123 -0.72 0.27 -12.88
N VAL A 124 -1.67 -0.66 -12.72
CA VAL A 124 -1.91 -1.75 -13.67
C VAL A 124 -2.32 -1.21 -15.04
N ASN A 125 -3.29 -0.28 -15.08
CA ASN A 125 -3.75 0.31 -16.34
C ASN A 125 -2.63 1.05 -17.07
N ARG A 126 -1.80 1.80 -16.34
CA ARG A 126 -0.67 2.55 -16.89
C ARG A 126 0.44 1.62 -17.38
N GLN A 127 0.72 0.51 -16.69
CA GLN A 127 1.65 -0.53 -17.17
C GLN A 127 1.17 -1.17 -18.49
N VAL A 128 -0.12 -1.51 -18.59
CA VAL A 128 -0.71 -2.01 -19.83
C VAL A 128 -0.57 -0.99 -20.96
N TRP A 129 -0.86 0.28 -20.66
CA TRP A 129 -0.69 1.37 -21.63
C TRP A 129 0.77 1.54 -22.08
N ILE A 130 1.74 1.48 -21.16
CA ILE A 130 3.19 1.55 -21.45
C ILE A 130 3.60 0.44 -22.42
N ASN A 131 3.17 -0.79 -22.15
CA ASN A 131 3.51 -1.95 -23.00
C ASN A 131 2.87 -1.80 -24.39
N ASN A 132 1.59 -1.43 -24.45
CA ASN A 132 0.90 -1.21 -25.73
C ASN A 132 1.55 -0.12 -26.58
N ILE A 133 1.94 1.02 -25.99
CA ILE A 133 2.65 2.08 -26.74
C ILE A 133 4.01 1.59 -27.23
N ARG A 134 4.76 0.85 -26.40
CA ARG A 134 6.06 0.30 -26.78
C ARG A 134 5.94 -0.63 -27.99
N ASP A 135 4.94 -1.50 -27.99
CA ASP A 135 4.70 -2.46 -29.06
C ASP A 135 4.26 -1.76 -30.35
N LEU A 136 3.31 -0.82 -30.26
CA LEU A 136 2.85 -0.04 -31.41
C LEU A 136 3.96 0.80 -32.05
N ILE A 137 4.79 1.45 -31.23
CA ILE A 137 5.93 2.24 -31.72
C ILE A 137 6.99 1.33 -32.35
N SER A 138 7.29 0.18 -31.73
CA SER A 138 8.24 -0.78 -32.30
C SER A 138 7.77 -1.30 -33.66
N GLU A 139 6.48 -1.63 -33.76
CA GLU A 139 5.87 -2.03 -35.03
C GLU A 139 5.95 -0.90 -36.06
N TYR A 140 5.62 0.34 -35.68
CA TYR A 140 5.74 1.50 -36.57
C TYR A 140 7.18 1.70 -37.06
N ILE A 141 8.17 1.63 -36.17
CA ILE A 141 9.60 1.76 -36.50
C ILE A 141 10.03 0.66 -37.47
N SER A 142 9.49 -0.56 -37.36
CA SER A 142 9.79 -1.65 -38.30
C SER A 142 9.21 -1.44 -39.70
N ILE A 143 8.02 -0.83 -39.82
CA ILE A 143 7.31 -0.69 -41.10
C ILE A 143 7.74 0.59 -41.82
N ALA A 144 8.15 1.62 -41.09
CA ALA A 144 8.53 2.89 -41.69
C ALA A 144 9.61 2.76 -42.81
N PRO A 145 10.69 1.98 -42.62
CA PRO A 145 11.65 1.70 -43.69
C PRO A 145 11.04 0.97 -44.89
N GLU A 146 10.11 0.04 -44.67
CA GLU A 146 9.43 -0.69 -45.74
C GLU A 146 8.55 0.24 -46.59
N ILE A 147 7.85 1.19 -45.96
CA ILE A 147 7.09 2.23 -46.68
C ILE A 147 8.05 3.09 -47.50
N TYR A 148 9.15 3.54 -46.90
CA TYR A 148 10.14 4.37 -47.57
C TYR A 148 10.71 3.66 -48.80
N ALA A 149 11.10 2.39 -48.66
CA ALA A 149 11.61 1.56 -49.75
C ALA A 149 10.56 1.33 -50.84
N ALA A 150 9.32 0.99 -50.47
CA ALA A 150 8.23 0.80 -51.43
C ALA A 150 7.91 2.09 -52.20
N GLN A 151 7.91 3.24 -51.51
CA GLN A 151 7.67 4.54 -52.13
C GLN A 151 8.79 4.88 -53.13
N HIS A 152 10.05 4.61 -52.76
CA HIS A 152 11.20 4.82 -53.63
C HIS A 152 11.16 3.89 -54.86
N ASP A 153 10.85 2.60 -54.67
CA ASP A 153 10.70 1.62 -55.76
C ASP A 153 9.59 2.02 -56.75
N PHE A 154 8.43 2.45 -56.23
CA PHE A 154 7.34 2.98 -57.04
C PHE A 154 7.78 4.19 -57.87
N MET A 155 8.51 5.14 -57.30
CA MET A 155 9.05 6.29 -58.04
C MET A 155 10.00 5.87 -59.16
N ASN A 156 10.92 4.93 -58.89
CA ASN A 156 11.86 4.42 -59.90
C ASN A 156 11.13 3.75 -61.07
N LYS A 157 10.17 2.87 -60.75
CA LYS A 157 9.35 2.18 -61.76
C LYS A 157 8.49 3.17 -62.55
N GLN A 158 7.94 4.19 -61.90
CA GLN A 158 7.16 5.23 -62.58
C GLN A 158 7.99 6.02 -63.59
N VAL A 159 9.25 6.31 -63.26
CA VAL A 159 10.18 7.01 -64.16
C VAL A 159 10.54 6.13 -65.35
N PHE A 160 10.85 4.86 -65.10
CA PHE A 160 11.11 3.90 -66.18
C PHE A 160 9.90 3.74 -67.10
N TYR A 161 8.69 3.62 -66.54
CA TYR A 161 7.46 3.58 -67.32
C TYR A 161 7.29 4.83 -68.19
N ASN A 162 7.52 6.03 -67.64
CA ASN A 162 7.42 7.27 -68.41
C ASN A 162 8.44 7.32 -69.56
N ASP A 163 9.68 6.88 -69.34
CA ASP A 163 10.71 6.79 -70.38
C ASP A 163 10.29 5.83 -71.50
N VAL A 164 9.82 4.63 -71.16
CA VAL A 164 9.31 3.65 -72.14
C VAL A 164 8.06 4.17 -72.88
N ALA A 165 7.15 4.84 -72.17
CA ALA A 165 5.95 5.42 -72.75
C ALA A 165 6.29 6.53 -73.76
N ASN A 166 7.24 7.40 -73.43
CA ASN A 166 7.71 8.45 -74.33
C ASN A 166 8.38 7.87 -75.58
N LYS A 167 9.30 6.90 -75.42
CA LYS A 167 9.92 6.20 -76.55
C LYS A 167 8.90 5.52 -77.44
N ARG A 168 7.87 4.90 -76.85
CA ARG A 168 6.76 4.28 -77.60
C ARG A 168 5.99 5.31 -78.41
N LEU A 169 5.68 6.46 -77.82
CA LEU A 169 4.99 7.56 -78.50
C LEU A 169 5.80 8.07 -79.69
N GLU A 170 7.11 8.26 -79.53
CA GLU A 170 8.02 8.69 -80.62
C GLU A 170 8.05 7.72 -81.80
N VAL A 171 8.10 6.41 -81.52
CA VAL A 171 8.11 5.36 -82.55
C VAL A 171 6.78 5.33 -83.31
N ILE A 172 5.66 5.40 -82.59
CA ILE A 172 4.32 5.46 -83.18
C ILE A 172 4.15 6.72 -84.05
N ASN A 173 4.60 7.88 -83.56
CA ASN A 173 4.53 9.14 -84.31
C ASN A 173 5.40 9.13 -85.58
N SER A 174 6.43 8.29 -85.61
CA SER A 174 7.28 8.06 -86.78
C SER A 174 6.66 7.08 -87.78
N GLY A 175 5.44 6.58 -87.54
CA GLY A 175 4.74 5.63 -88.42
C GLY A 175 5.24 4.19 -88.30
N HIS A 176 6.05 3.88 -87.29
CA HIS A 176 6.57 2.54 -87.03
C HIS A 176 5.84 1.89 -85.84
N ASP A 177 5.72 0.56 -85.87
CA ASP A 177 5.27 -0.22 -84.72
C ASP A 177 6.39 -1.18 -84.30
N SER A 178 6.58 -1.31 -82.99
CA SER A 178 7.58 -2.19 -82.40
C SER A 178 6.92 -3.06 -81.33
N LYS A 179 6.75 -4.35 -81.65
CA LYS A 179 6.21 -5.34 -80.72
C LYS A 179 7.02 -5.39 -79.42
N SER A 180 8.35 -5.39 -79.52
CA SER A 180 9.26 -5.37 -78.37
C SER A 180 9.02 -4.18 -77.44
N LEU A 181 8.76 -2.99 -78.01
CA LEU A 181 8.50 -1.79 -77.23
C LEU A 181 7.09 -1.80 -76.61
N THR A 182 6.12 -2.38 -77.30
CA THR A 182 4.78 -2.60 -76.74
C THR A 182 4.81 -3.61 -75.58
N ASP A 183 5.59 -4.69 -75.70
CA ASP A 183 5.78 -5.67 -74.62
C ASP A 183 6.49 -5.03 -73.41
N ALA A 184 7.54 -4.23 -73.66
CA ALA A 184 8.23 -3.47 -72.61
C ALA A 184 7.31 -2.45 -71.92
N TYR A 185 6.46 -1.76 -72.67
CA TYR A 185 5.47 -0.83 -72.13
C TYR A 185 4.46 -1.54 -71.22
N ASN A 186 3.91 -2.68 -71.68
CA ASN A 186 2.95 -3.46 -70.90
C ASN A 186 3.60 -4.02 -69.62
N SER A 187 4.85 -4.49 -69.70
CA SER A 187 5.60 -4.95 -68.53
C SER A 187 5.85 -3.81 -67.54
N ALA A 188 6.30 -2.64 -68.02
CA ALA A 188 6.54 -1.48 -67.16
C ALA A 188 5.24 -0.98 -66.49
N ALA A 189 4.11 -1.01 -67.20
CA ALA A 189 2.81 -0.66 -66.65
C ALA A 189 2.42 -1.59 -65.49
N LEU A 190 2.57 -2.91 -65.68
CA LEU A 190 2.31 -3.91 -64.66
C LEU A 190 3.24 -3.75 -63.44
N ASP A 191 4.51 -3.44 -63.69
CA ASP A 191 5.49 -3.20 -62.62
C ASP A 191 5.12 -1.99 -61.75
N VAL A 192 4.67 -0.90 -62.37
CA VAL A 192 4.18 0.30 -61.67
C VAL A 192 2.94 -0.01 -60.87
N GLU A 193 1.99 -0.75 -61.43
CA GLU A 193 0.78 -1.17 -60.73
C GLU A 193 1.11 -1.99 -59.47
N ASN A 194 1.98 -2.99 -59.60
CA ASN A 194 2.42 -3.83 -58.48
C ASN A 194 3.12 -3.01 -57.38
N ALA A 195 4.00 -2.07 -57.77
CA ALA A 195 4.66 -1.20 -56.81
C ALA A 195 3.69 -0.24 -56.12
N MET A 196 2.70 0.29 -56.85
CA MET A 196 1.64 1.12 -56.29
C MET A 196 0.79 0.35 -55.26
N LEU A 197 0.44 -0.91 -55.55
CA LEU A 197 -0.28 -1.77 -54.61
C LEU A 197 0.52 -2.00 -53.33
N LYS A 198 1.83 -2.27 -53.45
CA LYS A 198 2.73 -2.44 -52.30
C LYS A 198 2.84 -1.16 -51.45
N VAL A 199 2.95 0.01 -52.08
CA VAL A 199 2.89 1.30 -51.35
C VAL A 199 1.57 1.43 -50.59
N ARG A 200 0.44 1.14 -51.25
CA ARG A 200 -0.89 1.24 -50.63
C ARG A 200 -1.01 0.33 -49.41
N GLU A 201 -0.54 -0.91 -49.50
CA GLU A 201 -0.56 -1.87 -48.40
C GLU A 201 0.16 -1.32 -47.16
N TYR A 202 1.41 -0.89 -47.31
CA TYR A 202 2.16 -0.36 -46.17
C TYR A 202 1.59 0.97 -45.65
N ARG A 203 1.01 1.80 -46.52
CA ARG A 203 0.34 3.05 -46.11
C ARG A 203 -0.89 2.80 -45.25
N VAL A 204 -1.68 1.76 -45.57
CA VAL A 204 -2.82 1.36 -44.72
C VAL A 204 -2.32 0.95 -43.34
N LYS A 205 -1.23 0.16 -43.29
CA LYS A 205 -0.63 -0.29 -42.03
C LYS A 205 -0.05 0.88 -41.21
N GLU A 206 0.68 1.78 -41.85
CA GLU A 206 1.18 3.02 -41.25
C GLU A 206 0.05 3.84 -40.62
N LYS A 207 -1.01 4.06 -41.39
CA LYS A 207 -2.12 4.91 -40.97
C LYS A 207 -2.84 4.33 -39.77
N TYR A 208 -3.01 3.01 -39.76
CA TYR A 208 -3.58 2.28 -38.63
C TYR A 208 -2.73 2.46 -37.36
N LEU A 209 -1.42 2.22 -37.45
CA LEU A 209 -0.51 2.35 -36.32
C LEU A 209 -0.41 3.79 -35.82
N SER A 210 -0.21 4.76 -36.72
CA SER A 210 -0.10 6.17 -36.34
C SER A 210 -1.39 6.70 -35.73
N SER A 211 -2.56 6.22 -36.18
CA SER A 211 -3.85 6.58 -35.56
C SER A 211 -3.98 5.97 -34.18
N LYS A 212 -3.66 4.68 -34.00
CA LYS A 212 -3.70 4.02 -32.68
C LYS A 212 -2.78 4.70 -31.67
N ILE A 213 -1.55 4.99 -32.07
CA ILE A 213 -0.58 5.72 -31.23
C ILE A 213 -1.18 7.07 -30.85
N LYS A 214 -1.62 7.89 -31.81
CA LYS A 214 -2.18 9.22 -31.53
C LYS A 214 -3.40 9.19 -30.60
N LEU A 215 -4.26 8.19 -30.71
CA LEU A 215 -5.43 8.02 -29.82
C LEU A 215 -5.06 7.66 -28.38
N MET A 216 -3.90 7.02 -28.18
CA MET A 216 -3.40 6.65 -26.85
C MET A 216 -2.59 7.78 -26.17
N LEU A 217 -2.15 8.78 -26.92
CA LEU A 217 -1.34 9.89 -26.41
C LEU A 217 -2.23 11.08 -26.00
N ASN A 218 -1.90 11.72 -24.88
CA ASN A 218 -2.61 12.91 -24.41
C ASN A 218 -2.04 14.19 -25.08
N PRO A 219 -2.78 14.88 -25.96
CA PRO A 219 -2.25 16.02 -26.70
C PRO A 219 -1.93 17.24 -25.83
N LYS A 220 -2.39 17.28 -24.57
CA LYS A 220 -2.17 18.42 -23.67
C LYS A 220 -0.80 18.45 -23.00
N GLU A 221 -0.09 17.31 -22.93
CA GLU A 221 1.22 17.28 -22.28
C GLU A 221 2.38 17.26 -23.29
N GLU A 222 3.47 17.91 -22.91
CA GLU A 222 4.60 18.23 -23.80
C GLU A 222 5.25 16.98 -24.40
N TRP A 223 5.46 15.94 -23.59
CA TRP A 223 6.12 14.69 -24.00
C TRP A 223 5.35 13.96 -25.11
N TYR A 224 4.02 13.94 -25.02
CA TYR A 224 3.15 13.33 -26.02
C TYR A 224 3.22 14.09 -27.35
N SER A 225 3.27 15.43 -27.29
CA SER A 225 3.36 16.28 -28.48
C SER A 225 4.66 16.07 -29.25
N LYS A 226 5.78 15.80 -28.55
CA LYS A 226 7.08 15.48 -29.17
C LYS A 226 7.03 14.17 -29.98
N VAL A 227 6.40 13.12 -29.44
CA VAL A 227 6.26 11.85 -30.18
C VAL A 227 5.40 12.06 -31.44
N VAL A 228 4.28 12.78 -31.30
CA VAL A 228 3.38 13.07 -32.43
C VAL A 228 4.06 13.91 -33.51
N SER A 229 4.87 14.91 -33.13
CA SER A 229 5.57 15.76 -34.11
C SER A 229 6.58 14.95 -34.93
N VAL A 230 7.36 14.07 -34.28
CA VAL A 230 8.32 13.20 -34.98
C VAL A 230 7.60 12.25 -35.95
N LEU A 231 6.46 11.65 -35.56
CA LEU A 231 5.65 10.82 -36.47
C LEU A 231 5.17 11.60 -37.71
N VAL A 232 4.82 12.87 -37.54
CA VAL A 232 4.40 13.74 -38.66
C VAL A 232 5.59 14.07 -39.56
N GLU A 233 6.77 14.34 -38.99
CA GLU A 233 7.99 14.61 -39.75
C GLU A 233 8.44 13.41 -40.59
N ILE A 234 8.41 12.20 -40.02
CA ILE A 234 8.69 10.95 -40.75
C ILE A 234 7.77 10.83 -41.97
N ASN A 235 6.47 11.05 -41.77
CA ASN A 235 5.49 11.02 -42.87
C ASN A 235 5.75 12.08 -43.93
N LYS A 236 6.14 13.31 -43.53
CA LYS A 236 6.53 14.37 -44.48
C LYS A 236 7.71 13.95 -45.33
N ILE A 237 8.74 13.32 -44.74
CA ILE A 237 9.92 12.84 -45.48
C ILE A 237 9.50 11.80 -46.52
N ILE A 238 8.72 10.78 -46.12
CA ILE A 238 8.23 9.76 -47.05
C ILE A 238 7.40 10.39 -48.19
N ASN A 239 6.54 11.37 -47.88
CA ASN A 239 5.71 12.04 -48.88
C ASN A 239 6.48 13.03 -49.78
N SER A 240 7.65 13.50 -49.33
CA SER A 240 8.49 14.41 -50.10
C SER A 240 9.32 13.71 -51.17
N LEU A 241 9.34 12.37 -51.17
CA LEU A 241 9.94 11.57 -52.24
C LEU A 241 9.19 11.86 -53.55
N ASN A 242 9.90 12.49 -54.49
CA ASN A 242 9.37 12.88 -55.79
C ASN A 242 10.32 12.48 -56.92
N THR A 243 9.81 12.52 -58.15
CA THR A 243 10.55 12.16 -59.37
C THR A 243 11.71 13.11 -59.69
N SER A 244 11.85 14.27 -59.03
CA SER A 244 13.02 15.15 -59.19
C SER A 244 14.22 14.74 -58.32
N ASN A 245 14.03 13.85 -57.34
CA ASN A 245 15.03 13.45 -56.34
C ASN A 245 15.42 11.95 -56.46
N LEU A 246 15.39 11.38 -57.67
CA LEU A 246 15.67 9.95 -57.93
C LEU A 246 17.13 9.54 -57.77
N SER A 247 18.06 10.50 -57.73
CA SER A 247 19.40 10.20 -57.26
C SER A 247 19.25 9.80 -55.78
N PRO A 248 19.77 8.63 -55.34
CA PRO A 248 19.74 8.24 -53.94
C PRO A 248 20.48 9.31 -53.15
N ASN A 249 19.73 10.30 -52.68
CA ASN A 249 20.28 11.41 -51.96
C ASN A 249 20.50 10.82 -50.57
N ALA A 250 21.69 10.22 -50.38
CA ALA A 250 22.07 9.55 -49.15
C ALA A 250 21.79 10.43 -47.91
N SER A 251 21.81 11.75 -48.11
CA SER A 251 21.36 12.77 -47.15
C SER A 251 19.90 12.64 -46.70
N VAL A 252 18.95 12.42 -47.61
CA VAL A 252 17.51 12.27 -47.32
C VAL A 252 17.24 10.93 -46.63
N GLN A 253 17.88 9.86 -47.11
CA GLN A 253 17.78 8.54 -46.47
C GLN A 253 18.38 8.57 -45.06
N GLN A 254 19.55 9.18 -44.88
CA GLN A 254 20.14 9.38 -43.55
C GLN A 254 19.23 10.23 -42.66
N HIS A 255 18.66 11.31 -43.19
CA HIS A 255 17.72 12.15 -42.45
C HIS A 255 16.49 11.36 -41.99
N PHE A 256 15.97 10.48 -42.83
CA PHE A 256 14.87 9.58 -42.49
C PHE A 256 15.22 8.64 -41.32
N TYR A 257 16.35 7.93 -41.38
CA TYR A 257 16.78 7.04 -40.30
C TYR A 257 17.06 7.81 -39.00
N ASN A 258 17.70 8.99 -39.08
CA ASN A 258 17.89 9.85 -37.92
C ASN A 258 16.55 10.24 -37.26
N LYS A 259 15.47 10.40 -38.03
CA LYS A 259 14.13 10.67 -37.47
C LYS A 259 13.50 9.44 -36.83
N LEU A 260 13.77 8.23 -37.32
CA LEU A 260 13.37 6.99 -36.63
C LEU A 260 14.11 6.81 -35.30
N ASP A 261 15.40 7.10 -35.26
CA ASP A 261 16.17 7.06 -34.01
C ASP A 261 15.65 8.09 -33.01
N ASN A 262 15.33 9.32 -33.48
CA ASN A 262 14.69 10.34 -32.65
C ASN A 262 13.32 9.88 -32.10
N LEU A 263 12.52 9.16 -32.90
CA LEU A 263 11.25 8.60 -32.44
C LEU A 263 11.46 7.58 -31.32
N MET A 264 12.46 6.72 -31.46
CA MET A 264 12.84 5.75 -30.43
C MET A 264 13.24 6.46 -29.13
N ILE A 265 14.11 7.48 -29.21
CA ILE A 265 14.58 8.25 -28.05
C ILE A 265 13.42 8.97 -27.35
N CYS A 266 12.60 9.72 -28.09
CA CYS A 266 11.43 10.42 -27.53
C CYS A 266 10.44 9.45 -26.88
N THR A 267 10.25 8.26 -27.46
CA THR A 267 9.39 7.22 -26.89
C THR A 267 10.00 6.67 -25.61
N GLN A 268 11.30 6.39 -25.58
CA GLN A 268 11.98 5.91 -24.38
C GLN A 268 11.84 6.90 -23.22
N ASP A 269 11.99 8.19 -23.48
CA ASP A 269 11.83 9.24 -22.46
C ASP A 269 10.39 9.32 -21.95
N LEU A 270 9.40 9.28 -22.86
CA LEU A 270 7.98 9.21 -22.50
C LEU A 270 7.68 7.99 -21.62
N LEU A 271 8.16 6.80 -22.01
CA LEU A 271 7.92 5.58 -21.26
C LEU A 271 8.59 5.60 -19.89
N LYS A 272 9.79 6.19 -19.76
CA LYS A 272 10.46 6.38 -18.47
C LYS A 272 9.69 7.37 -17.59
N TYR A 273 9.24 8.49 -18.15
CA TYR A 273 8.41 9.46 -17.45
C TYR A 273 7.15 8.79 -16.87
N GLU A 274 6.47 8.00 -17.70
CA GLU A 274 5.27 7.28 -17.31
C GLU A 274 5.55 6.15 -16.31
N TRP A 275 6.68 5.46 -16.43
CA TRP A 275 7.12 4.45 -15.46
C TRP A 275 7.37 5.05 -14.07
N GLU A 276 7.97 6.24 -13.98
CA GLU A 276 8.14 6.92 -12.70
C GLU A 276 6.81 7.35 -12.07
N ARG A 277 5.79 7.66 -12.89
CA ARG A 277 4.42 7.90 -12.40
C ARG A 277 3.79 6.63 -11.85
N VAL A 278 3.98 5.48 -12.51
CA VAL A 278 3.55 4.16 -12.00
C VAL A 278 4.10 3.92 -10.59
N LYS A 279 5.41 4.13 -10.39
CA LYS A 279 6.06 3.94 -9.08
C LYS A 279 5.52 4.87 -8.00
N LYS A 280 5.10 6.08 -8.38
CA LYS A 280 4.54 7.09 -7.48
C LYS A 280 3.03 6.96 -7.26
N GLY A 281 2.35 6.06 -7.98
CA GLY A 281 0.88 5.94 -7.96
C GLY A 281 0.15 7.15 -8.58
N GLN A 282 0.77 7.81 -9.56
CA GLN A 282 0.28 9.04 -10.23
C GLN A 282 -0.15 8.82 -11.69
#